data_AF-A0A0F9H7S0-F1
#
_entry.id   AF-A0A0F9H7S0-F1
#
_cell.length_a   1.000
_cell.length_b   1.000
_cell.length_c   1.000
_cell.angle_alpha   90.00
_cell.angle_beta   90.00
_cell.angle_gamma   90.00
#
_symmetry.space_group_name_H-M   'P 1'
#
loop_
_entity.id
_entity.type
_entity.pdbx_description
1 polymer ?
#
loop_
_entity_poly.entity_id
_entity_poly.type
_entity_poly.pdbx_seq_one_letter_code
_entity_poly.pdbx_strand_id
1 'polypeptide(L)'
;MGEWTMKPKRYVPDLRQFGALCEGNYQRLRRLRQLRVDGHSVCDIELHRENEYLGRVRIRVLQTARFTETLLLEQIHNSGRWLNNPQMTVRVYHDAAMAEVISCYRDTQIAPVNDYPNRFMHHPDEKVQVNGFLVDWLEYCLKFGHLPLEYAAWTAGEGAD
;
A
#
# COMPACT_ATOMS: atom_id res chain seq x y z
N MET A 1 -27.43 21.71 39.16
CA MET A 1 -27.10 20.35 38.67
C MET A 1 -26.00 20.54 37.64
N GLY A 2 -24.74 20.31 38.00
CA GLY A 2 -23.60 20.55 37.11
C GLY A 2 -23.52 19.44 36.07
N GLU A 3 -23.64 19.78 34.79
CA GLU A 3 -23.40 18.84 33.69
C GLU A 3 -21.92 18.47 33.66
N TRP A 4 -21.62 17.25 34.10
CA TRP A 4 -20.30 16.64 33.90
C TRP A 4 -20.15 16.28 32.43
N THR A 5 -19.55 17.17 31.64
CA THR A 5 -19.08 16.81 30.29
C THR A 5 -17.73 16.12 30.42
N MET A 6 -17.69 14.79 30.25
CA MET A 6 -16.42 14.09 30.04
C MET A 6 -15.75 14.69 28.81
N LYS A 7 -14.64 15.42 29.00
CA LYS A 7 -13.80 15.81 27.87
C LYS A 7 -13.28 14.52 27.22
N PRO A 8 -13.50 14.30 25.92
CA PRO A 8 -12.99 13.11 25.25
C PRO A 8 -11.47 13.08 25.40
N LYS A 9 -10.93 11.90 25.77
CA LYS A 9 -9.49 11.72 25.98
C LYS A 9 -8.79 11.94 24.64
N ARG A 10 -7.79 12.83 24.63
CA ARG A 10 -6.99 13.11 23.42
C ARG A 10 -6.30 11.83 22.96
N TYR A 11 -6.41 11.51 21.67
CA TYR A 11 -5.69 10.41 21.07
C TYR A 11 -4.18 10.66 21.14
N VAL A 12 -3.43 9.64 21.55
CA VAL A 12 -1.97 9.64 21.59
C VAL A 12 -1.49 8.44 20.78
N PRO A 13 -0.81 8.65 19.64
CA PRO A 13 -0.29 7.55 18.84
C PRO A 13 0.71 6.69 19.59
N ASP A 14 0.63 5.37 19.43
CA ASP A 14 1.71 4.46 19.80
C ASP A 14 2.75 4.43 18.68
N LEU A 15 3.83 5.21 18.87
CA LEU A 15 4.90 5.32 17.88
C LEU A 15 5.68 4.01 17.69
N ARG A 16 5.73 3.14 18.71
CA ARG A 16 6.42 1.84 18.59
C ARG A 16 5.61 0.92 17.69
N GLN A 17 4.30 0.84 17.94
CA GLN A 17 3.40 0.05 17.11
C GLN A 17 3.38 0.57 15.66
N PHE A 18 3.33 1.89 15.49
CA PHE A 18 3.37 2.50 14.17
C PHE A 18 4.70 2.21 13.44
N GLY A 19 5.85 2.32 14.13
CA GLY A 19 7.15 1.97 13.56
C GLY A 19 7.24 0.51 13.10
N ALA A 20 6.76 -0.43 13.93
CA ALA A 20 6.73 -1.85 13.59
C ALA A 20 5.83 -2.13 12.36
N LEU A 21 4.72 -1.40 12.25
CA LEU A 21 3.84 -1.47 11.10
C LEU A 21 4.55 -0.97 9.83
N CYS A 22 5.23 0.18 9.89
CA CYS A 22 6.01 0.72 8.76
C CYS A 22 7.16 -0.20 8.33
N GLU A 23 7.86 -0.82 9.28
CA GLU A 23 8.90 -1.82 8.99
C GLU A 23 8.29 -3.07 8.32
N GLY A 24 7.15 -3.54 8.81
CA GLY A 24 6.40 -4.63 8.20
C GLY A 24 5.98 -4.34 6.75
N ASN A 25 5.54 -3.11 6.48
CA ASN A 25 5.22 -2.66 5.13
C ASN A 25 6.45 -2.63 4.22
N TYR A 26 7.60 -2.17 4.73
CA TYR A 26 8.86 -2.17 3.99
C TYR A 26 9.25 -3.57 3.54
N GLN A 27 9.22 -4.56 4.43
CA GLN A 27 9.60 -5.94 4.10
C GLN A 27 8.65 -6.57 3.07
N ARG A 28 7.34 -6.32 3.20
CA ARG A 28 6.32 -6.81 2.24
C ARG A 28 6.52 -6.19 0.86
N LEU A 29 6.72 -4.86 0.79
CA LEU A 29 7.03 -4.17 -0.46
C LEU A 29 8.33 -4.68 -1.09
N ARG A 30 9.39 -4.87 -0.28
CA ARG A 30 10.66 -5.39 -0.76
C ARG A 30 10.51 -6.78 -1.35
N ARG A 31 9.75 -7.68 -0.70
CA ARG A 31 9.44 -9.01 -1.23
C ARG A 31 8.63 -8.95 -2.52
N LEU A 32 7.61 -8.10 -2.58
CA LEU A 32 6.77 -7.95 -3.76
C LEU A 32 7.57 -7.41 -4.95
N ARG A 33 8.49 -6.46 -4.73
CA ARG A 33 9.38 -5.89 -5.75
C ARG A 33 10.58 -6.77 -6.12
N GLN A 34 10.77 -7.92 -5.48
CA GLN A 34 11.76 -8.91 -5.93
C GLN A 34 11.27 -9.70 -7.15
N LEU A 35 9.97 -9.63 -7.48
CA LEU A 35 9.44 -10.17 -8.71
C LEU A 35 10.07 -9.44 -9.89
N ARG A 36 10.84 -10.19 -10.68
CA ARG A 36 11.54 -9.71 -11.87
C ARG A 36 11.21 -10.62 -13.05
N VAL A 37 11.08 -10.00 -14.22
CA VAL A 37 11.02 -10.69 -15.51
C VAL A 37 12.15 -10.13 -16.36
N ASP A 38 12.99 -11.00 -16.92
CA ASP A 38 14.11 -10.63 -17.80
C ASP A 38 15.05 -9.57 -17.21
N GLY A 39 15.25 -9.62 -15.89
CA GLY A 39 16.08 -8.66 -15.16
C GLY A 39 15.41 -7.31 -14.87
N HIS A 40 14.20 -7.06 -15.36
CA HIS A 40 13.41 -5.88 -15.09
C HIS A 40 12.45 -6.08 -13.92
N SER A 41 12.32 -5.05 -13.07
CA SER A 41 11.34 -5.05 -11.98
C SER A 41 9.93 -5.06 -12.56
N VAL A 42 9.09 -5.95 -12.04
CA VAL A 42 7.70 -6.05 -12.46
C VAL A 42 6.91 -4.91 -11.82
N CYS A 43 6.31 -4.08 -12.67
CA CYS A 43 5.48 -2.95 -12.23
C CYS A 43 4.02 -3.35 -12.04
N ASP A 44 3.56 -4.41 -12.68
CA ASP A 44 2.16 -4.86 -12.67
C ASP A 44 2.04 -6.24 -12.07
N ILE A 45 1.12 -6.41 -11.13
CA ILE A 45 0.86 -7.66 -10.43
C ILE A 45 -0.58 -8.04 -10.72
N GLU A 46 -0.78 -9.18 -11.36
CA GLU A 46 -2.12 -9.74 -11.53
C GLU A 46 -2.51 -10.53 -10.29
N LEU A 47 -3.75 -10.38 -9.87
CA LEU A 47 -4.30 -11.03 -8.70
C LEU A 47 -5.23 -12.15 -9.16
N HIS A 48 -4.91 -13.38 -8.78
CA HIS A 48 -5.70 -14.56 -9.12
C HIS A 48 -5.90 -15.46 -7.90
N ARG A 49 -7.05 -16.13 -7.87
CA ARG A 49 -7.31 -17.24 -6.95
C ARG A 49 -7.78 -18.42 -7.79
N GLU A 50 -6.93 -19.44 -7.88
CA GLU A 50 -7.17 -20.57 -8.80
C GLU A 50 -7.39 -20.05 -10.23
N ASN A 51 -8.58 -20.23 -10.82
CA ASN A 51 -8.92 -19.71 -12.15
C ASN A 51 -9.73 -18.40 -12.11
N GLU A 52 -9.93 -17.81 -10.92
CA GLU A 52 -10.66 -16.56 -10.76
C GLU A 52 -9.72 -15.35 -10.81
N TYR A 53 -9.95 -14.46 -11.76
CA TYR A 53 -9.27 -13.18 -11.82
C TYR A 53 -9.86 -12.19 -10.81
N LEU A 54 -9.03 -11.69 -9.90
CA LEU A 54 -9.41 -10.79 -8.82
C LEU A 54 -9.13 -9.32 -9.15
N GLY A 55 -8.11 -9.05 -9.97
CA GLY A 55 -7.76 -7.70 -10.38
C GLY A 55 -6.29 -7.54 -10.73
N ARG A 56 -5.86 -6.29 -10.89
CA ARG A 56 -4.47 -5.95 -11.20
C ARG A 56 -4.05 -4.73 -10.39
N VAL A 57 -2.88 -4.84 -9.76
CA VAL A 57 -2.24 -3.77 -9.00
C VAL A 57 -0.98 -3.32 -9.73
N ARG A 58 -0.77 -2.01 -9.81
CA ARG A 58 0.41 -1.40 -10.42
C ARG A 58 1.20 -0.64 -9.37
N ILE A 59 2.52 -0.78 -9.42
CA ILE A 59 3.48 -0.06 -8.59
C ILE A 59 4.37 0.78 -9.52
N ARG A 60 4.32 2.11 -9.36
CA ARG A 60 5.16 3.05 -10.11
C ARG A 60 6.11 3.77 -9.18
N VAL A 61 7.35 3.97 -9.63
CA VAL A 61 8.28 4.86 -8.93
C VAL A 61 7.99 6.29 -9.39
N LEU A 62 7.57 7.15 -8.47
CA LEU A 62 7.36 8.58 -8.73
C LEU A 62 8.63 9.39 -8.56
N GLN A 63 9.47 8.99 -7.59
CA GLN A 63 10.71 9.70 -7.26
C GLN A 63 11.70 8.73 -6.64
N THR A 64 12.98 8.91 -6.99
CA THR A 64 14.11 8.24 -6.33
C THR A 64 15.09 9.29 -5.81
N ALA A 65 15.53 9.13 -4.58
CA ALA A 65 16.62 9.87 -3.95
C ALA A 65 17.60 8.87 -3.32
N ARG A 66 18.72 9.37 -2.79
CA ARG A 66 19.82 8.51 -2.28
C ARG A 66 19.37 7.46 -1.26
N PHE A 67 18.46 7.82 -0.35
CA PHE A 67 18.01 6.95 0.74
C PHE A 67 16.51 6.71 0.75
N THR A 68 15.76 7.32 -0.18
CA THR A 68 14.31 7.24 -0.19
C THR A 68 13.74 7.08 -1.59
N GLU A 69 12.64 6.36 -1.70
CA GLU A 69 11.82 6.28 -2.92
C GLU A 69 10.38 6.69 -2.61
N THR A 70 9.71 7.36 -3.55
CA THR A 70 8.27 7.57 -3.52
C THR A 70 7.64 6.65 -4.55
N LEU A 71 6.75 5.77 -4.10
CA LEU A 71 6.02 4.82 -4.92
C LEU A 71 4.55 5.24 -5.00
N LEU A 72 3.91 4.88 -6.11
CA LEU A 72 2.48 4.96 -6.30
C LEU A 72 1.95 3.55 -6.51
N LEU A 73 1.06 3.11 -5.60
CA LEU A 73 0.38 1.84 -5.68
C LEU A 73 -1.07 2.10 -6.11
N GLU A 74 -1.51 1.39 -7.14
CA GLU A 74 -2.81 1.60 -7.79
C GLU A 74 -3.49 0.28 -8.11
N GLN A 75 -4.74 0.11 -7.69
CA GLN A 75 -5.61 -0.93 -8.24
C GLN A 75 -6.13 -0.45 -9.60
N ILE A 76 -5.55 -0.95 -10.69
CA ILE A 76 -5.95 -0.55 -12.06
C ILE A 76 -7.08 -1.40 -12.63
N HIS A 77 -7.31 -2.58 -12.06
CA HIS A 77 -8.46 -3.42 -12.39
C HIS A 77 -8.97 -4.15 -11.15
N ASN A 78 -10.28 -4.35 -11.05
CA ASN A 78 -10.94 -5.15 -10.02
C ASN A 78 -11.99 -6.06 -10.67
N SER A 79 -12.33 -7.18 -10.04
CA SER A 79 -13.39 -8.07 -10.52
C SER A 79 -14.79 -7.71 -9.98
N GLY A 80 -14.86 -6.87 -8.94
CA GLY A 80 -16.11 -6.50 -8.27
C GLY A 80 -16.62 -5.10 -8.62
N ARG A 81 -17.84 -5.00 -9.15
CA ARG A 81 -18.52 -3.74 -9.56
C ARG A 81 -18.57 -2.61 -8.51
N TRP A 82 -18.37 -2.93 -7.23
CA TRP A 82 -18.50 -1.99 -6.12
C TRP A 82 -17.20 -1.77 -5.33
N LEU A 83 -16.08 -2.37 -5.76
CA LEU A 83 -14.80 -2.09 -5.12
C LEU A 83 -14.26 -0.75 -5.61
N ASN A 84 -13.91 0.11 -4.67
CA ASN A 84 -13.07 1.27 -4.96
C ASN A 84 -11.74 0.77 -5.53
N ASN A 85 -11.17 1.53 -6.47
CA ASN A 85 -9.82 1.30 -6.96
C ASN A 85 -8.86 2.09 -6.06
N PRO A 86 -8.30 1.49 -4.98
CA PRO A 86 -7.42 2.22 -4.09
C PRO A 86 -6.20 2.74 -4.84
N GLN A 87 -5.79 3.95 -4.47
CA GLN A 87 -4.58 4.60 -4.91
C GLN A 87 -3.86 5.16 -3.68
N MET A 88 -2.60 4.80 -3.50
CA MET A 88 -1.78 5.23 -2.36
C MET A 88 -0.40 5.65 -2.82
N THR A 89 0.04 6.81 -2.34
CA THR A 89 1.44 7.24 -2.45
C THR A 89 2.19 6.80 -1.20
N VAL A 90 3.22 5.99 -1.39
CA VAL A 90 4.01 5.38 -0.32
C VAL A 90 5.43 5.92 -0.37
N ARG A 91 5.92 6.43 0.75
CA ARG A 91 7.33 6.78 0.93
C ARG A 91 8.06 5.59 1.53
N VAL A 92 9.14 5.18 0.89
CA VAL A 92 10.04 4.12 1.32
C VAL A 92 11.36 4.77 1.77
N TYR A 93 11.77 4.50 3.00
CA TYR A 93 13.04 4.91 3.59
C TYR A 93 13.94 3.67 3.68
N HIS A 94 15.00 3.63 2.88
CA HIS A 94 15.87 2.47 2.76
C HIS A 94 16.89 2.37 3.89
N ASP A 95 17.30 3.52 4.44
CA ASP A 95 18.19 3.63 5.58
C ASP A 95 17.51 3.22 6.90
N ALA A 96 16.24 3.57 7.07
CA ALA A 96 15.42 3.20 8.22
C ALA A 96 14.66 1.87 8.05
N ALA A 97 14.70 1.26 6.85
CA ALA A 97 13.92 0.08 6.49
C ALA A 97 12.41 0.22 6.80
N MET A 98 11.84 1.38 6.46
CA MET A 98 10.44 1.73 6.74
C MET A 98 9.69 2.12 5.48
N ALA A 99 8.41 1.80 5.40
CA ALA A 99 7.51 2.29 4.36
C ALA A 99 6.22 2.81 4.98
N GLU A 100 5.83 4.02 4.60
CA GLU A 100 4.60 4.66 5.07
C GLU A 100 3.77 5.22 3.92
N VAL A 101 2.45 5.19 4.08
CA VAL A 101 1.52 5.92 3.20
C VAL A 101 1.59 7.40 3.56
N ILE A 102 1.98 8.22 2.59
CA ILE A 102 2.02 9.68 2.75
C ILE A 102 0.76 10.36 2.22
N SER A 103 0.08 9.71 1.28
CA SER A 103 -1.15 10.19 0.66
C SER A 103 -2.00 9.01 0.19
N CYS A 104 -3.33 9.15 0.24
CA CYS A 104 -4.26 8.18 -0.32
C CYS A 104 -5.38 8.92 -1.05
N TYR A 105 -5.78 8.41 -2.22
CA TYR A 105 -6.80 9.04 -3.06
C TYR A 105 -6.49 10.53 -3.37
N ARG A 106 -7.49 11.41 -3.34
CA ARG A 106 -7.39 12.87 -3.62
C ARG A 106 -6.74 13.68 -2.51
N ASP A 107 -6.37 13.06 -1.39
CA ASP A 107 -5.72 13.77 -0.28
C ASP A 107 -4.23 13.92 -0.55
N THR A 108 -3.74 15.15 -0.40
CA THR A 108 -2.35 15.52 -0.68
C THR A 108 -1.39 15.04 0.40
N GLN A 109 -1.83 15.00 1.66
CA GLN A 109 -1.01 14.57 2.80
C GLN A 109 -1.87 14.08 3.96
N ILE A 110 -1.54 12.91 4.51
CA ILE A 110 -2.19 12.36 5.70
C ILE A 110 -1.53 12.93 6.96
N ALA A 111 -2.30 13.61 7.81
CA ALA A 111 -1.81 14.15 9.07
C ALA A 111 -1.48 13.03 10.08
N PRO A 112 -0.43 13.17 10.92
CA PRO A 112 -0.10 12.16 11.93
C PRO A 112 -1.19 11.95 12.98
N VAL A 113 -1.88 13.02 13.37
CA VAL A 113 -3.03 13.04 14.30
C VAL A 113 -3.99 14.11 13.83
N ASN A 114 -5.28 13.79 13.76
CA ASN A 114 -6.34 14.77 13.49
C ASN A 114 -7.09 15.14 14.77
N ASP A 115 -7.48 16.41 14.89
CA ASP A 115 -8.50 16.80 15.87
C ASP A 115 -9.87 16.27 15.43
N TYR A 116 -10.71 15.90 16.38
CA TYR A 116 -12.06 15.42 16.08
C TYR A 116 -13.12 16.07 16.98
N PRO A 117 -14.24 16.54 16.41
CA PRO A 117 -14.56 16.57 14.98
C PRO A 117 -13.75 17.63 14.22
N ASN A 118 -13.49 17.40 12.93
CA ASN A 118 -12.92 18.39 12.01
C ASN A 118 -13.80 18.52 10.76
N ARG A 119 -13.59 19.58 9.95
CA ARG A 119 -14.39 19.89 8.75
C ARG A 119 -14.49 18.73 7.74
N PHE A 120 -13.47 17.88 7.70
CA PHE A 120 -13.35 16.78 6.75
C PHE A 120 -13.69 15.42 7.38
N MET A 121 -14.07 15.40 8.66
CA MET A 121 -14.39 14.21 9.45
C MET A 121 -13.25 13.17 9.53
N HIS A 122 -12.01 13.62 9.35
CA HIS A 122 -10.83 12.77 9.51
C HIS A 122 -10.73 12.23 10.94
N HIS A 123 -10.49 10.93 11.09
CA HIS A 123 -10.38 10.32 12.41
C HIS A 123 -9.01 10.62 13.05
N PRO A 124 -8.91 10.69 14.39
CA PRO A 124 -7.64 10.99 15.07
C PRO A 124 -6.49 10.03 14.72
N ASP A 125 -6.80 8.77 14.45
CA ASP A 125 -5.88 7.66 14.21
C ASP A 125 -5.78 7.26 12.72
N GLU A 126 -6.28 8.09 11.82
CA GLU A 126 -6.37 7.79 10.38
C GLU A 126 -5.03 7.43 9.74
N LYS A 127 -3.92 8.05 10.20
CA LYS A 127 -2.57 7.67 9.75
C LYS A 127 -2.27 6.20 10.01
N VAL A 128 -2.62 5.69 11.19
CA VAL A 128 -2.42 4.29 11.56
C VAL A 128 -3.34 3.39 10.73
N GLN A 129 -4.61 3.76 10.58
CA GLN A 129 -5.58 2.99 9.81
C GLN A 129 -5.17 2.85 8.34
N VAL A 130 -4.76 3.94 7.69
CA VAL A 130 -4.35 3.92 6.27
C VAL A 130 -3.07 3.09 6.07
N ASN A 131 -2.11 3.19 6.99
CA ASN A 131 -0.92 2.35 6.92
C ASN A 131 -1.23 0.87 7.23
N GLY A 132 -2.21 0.60 8.09
CA GLY A 132 -2.74 -0.74 8.33
C GLY A 132 -3.42 -1.33 7.09
N PHE A 133 -4.21 -0.54 6.37
CA PHE A 133 -4.75 -0.96 5.08
C PHE A 133 -3.65 -1.34 4.08
N LEU A 134 -2.53 -0.60 4.05
CA LEU A 134 -1.39 -0.97 3.21
C LEU A 134 -0.84 -2.36 3.59
N VAL A 135 -0.83 -2.74 4.88
CA VAL A 135 -0.43 -4.09 5.31
C VAL A 135 -1.33 -5.12 4.64
N ASP A 136 -2.65 -4.99 4.82
CA ASP A 136 -3.63 -5.94 4.29
C ASP A 136 -3.54 -6.03 2.76
N TRP A 137 -3.36 -4.88 2.10
CA TRP A 137 -3.28 -4.84 0.64
C TRP A 137 -2.00 -5.49 0.10
N LEU A 138 -0.86 -5.26 0.75
CA LEU A 138 0.39 -5.92 0.39
C LEU A 138 0.36 -7.42 0.68
N GLU A 139 -0.26 -7.85 1.77
CA GLU A 139 -0.46 -9.28 2.07
C GLU A 139 -1.35 -9.94 1.03
N TYR A 140 -2.42 -9.26 0.62
CA TYR A 140 -3.29 -9.71 -0.46
C TYR A 140 -2.51 -9.86 -1.77
N CYS A 141 -1.68 -8.87 -2.12
CA CYS A 141 -0.80 -8.94 -3.30
C CYS A 141 0.23 -10.06 -3.19
N LEU A 142 0.82 -10.32 -2.02
CA LEU A 142 1.79 -11.40 -1.83
C LEU A 142 1.13 -12.79 -1.89
N LYS A 143 -0.14 -12.89 -1.48
CA LYS A 143 -0.88 -14.15 -1.43
C LYS A 143 -1.47 -14.56 -2.77
N PHE A 144 -1.99 -13.60 -3.53
CA PHE A 144 -2.70 -13.84 -4.79
C PHE A 144 -1.98 -13.26 -6.02
N GLY A 145 -0.80 -12.67 -5.83
CA GLY A 145 -0.05 -12.01 -6.89
C GLY A 145 0.69 -12.99 -7.79
N HIS A 146 0.52 -12.79 -9.09
CA HIS A 146 1.19 -13.48 -10.16
C HIS A 146 1.80 -12.46 -11.14
N LEU A 147 2.81 -12.93 -11.89
CA LEU A 147 3.30 -12.18 -13.03
C LEU A 147 2.19 -12.08 -14.09
N PRO A 148 2.01 -10.92 -14.75
CA PRO A 148 1.04 -10.79 -15.82
C PRO A 148 1.26 -11.85 -16.91
N LEU A 149 0.17 -12.43 -17.42
CA LEU A 149 0.21 -13.53 -18.40
C LEU A 149 1.01 -13.20 -19.68
N GLU A 150 1.08 -11.92 -20.06
CA GLU A 150 1.90 -11.42 -21.17
C GLU A 150 3.39 -11.77 -21.02
N TYR A 151 3.90 -11.91 -19.79
CA TYR A 151 5.26 -12.35 -19.51
C TYR A 151 5.40 -13.89 -19.48
N ALA A 152 4.34 -14.62 -19.14
CA ALA A 152 4.37 -16.08 -19.13
C ALA A 152 4.46 -16.66 -20.55
N ALA A 153 3.79 -16.03 -21.52
CA ALA A 153 3.76 -16.48 -22.91
C ALA A 153 5.13 -16.41 -23.62
N TRP A 154 6.02 -15.50 -23.21
CA TRP A 154 7.37 -15.40 -23.79
C TRP A 154 8.29 -16.55 -23.36
N THR A 155 8.18 -17.00 -22.11
CA THR A 155 9.02 -18.11 -21.59
C THR A 155 8.68 -19.48 -22.20
N ALA A 156 7.50 -19.64 -22.81
CA ALA A 156 7.09 -20.90 -23.45
C ALA A 156 7.60 -21.04 -24.90
N GLY A 157 8.14 -19.97 -25.49
CA GLY A 157 8.56 -19.93 -26.90
C GLY A 157 10.03 -20.28 -27.18
N GLU A 158 10.90 -20.38 -26.17
CA GLU A 158 12.36 -20.58 -26.35
C GLU A 158 12.81 -22.04 -26.15
N GLY A 159 11.91 -23.01 -26.29
CA GLY A 159 12.18 -24.44 -26.03
C GLY A 159 11.97 -25.39 -27.21
N ALA A 160 11.92 -24.89 -28.45
CA ALA A 160 11.76 -25.74 -29.63
C ALA A 160 12.64 -25.22 -30.78
N ASP A 161 13.92 -25.58 -30.75
CA ASP A 161 14.76 -25.80 -31.93
C ASP A 161 15.83 -26.85 -31.59
#